data_AF-Q9EVM2-F1
#
_entry.id   AF-Q9EVM2-F1
#
_cell.length_a   1.000
_cell.length_b   1.000
_cell.length_c   1.000
_cell.angle_alpha   90.00
_cell.angle_beta   90.00
_cell.angle_gamma   90.00
#
_symmetry.space_group_name_H-M   'P 1'
#
loop_
_entity.id
_entity.type
_entity.pdbx_description
1 polymer ?
#
loop_
_entity_poly.entity_id
_entity_poly.type
_entity_poly.pdbx_seq_one_letter_code
_entity_poly.pdbx_strand_id
1 'polypeptide(L)'
;SKWKLFRAICEARPALGVTDRALAVLDALLTFYPDDEISEEKGLIVFPSNAQLSLRARGMTPATLRRHLAVLVEAGLILRKDSPNGKRYARRDRAGAIGEAFGFSVAPLLARAVEIESLAAQAVADRELLRVTRERLTVCRRDISKLIAAALEERVSGNWEGISAMFRALLARIPRVATAEDLAPLLGEMRLLRAE
;
A
#
# COMPACT_ATOMS: atom_id res chain seq x y z
N SER A 1 5.05 -6.06 17.49
CA SER A 1 3.88 -5.15 17.64
C SER A 1 2.88 -5.25 16.50
N LYS A 2 1.59 -5.46 16.82
CA LYS A 2 0.45 -5.55 15.88
C LYS A 2 0.28 -4.29 15.03
N TRP A 3 0.53 -3.11 15.60
CA TRP A 3 0.36 -1.83 14.89
C TRP A 3 1.47 -1.55 13.90
N LYS A 4 2.70 -2.04 14.17
CA LYS A 4 3.78 -2.01 13.18
C LYS A 4 3.40 -2.85 11.96
N LEU A 5 2.92 -4.07 12.19
CA LEU A 5 2.49 -4.96 11.12
C LEU A 5 1.28 -4.40 10.36
N PHE A 6 0.30 -3.83 11.05
CA PHE A 6 -0.83 -3.16 10.41
C PHE A 6 -0.39 -2.02 9.48
N ARG A 7 0.56 -1.17 9.92
CA ARG A 7 1.13 -0.13 9.04
C ARG A 7 1.82 -0.74 7.82
N ALA A 8 2.58 -1.82 7.98
CA ALA A 8 3.19 -2.51 6.84
C ALA A 8 2.12 -3.01 5.84
N ILE A 9 1.01 -3.58 6.33
CA ILE A 9 -0.12 -3.99 5.47
C ILE A 9 -0.73 -2.79 4.74
N CYS A 10 -0.87 -1.63 5.39
CA CYS A 10 -1.35 -0.41 4.75
C CYS A 10 -0.43 0.05 3.60
N GLU A 11 0.89 -0.02 3.79
CA GLU A 11 1.86 0.33 2.74
C GLU A 11 1.86 -0.70 1.61
N ALA A 12 1.78 -1.99 1.94
CA ALA A 12 1.71 -3.11 1.00
C ALA A 12 0.34 -3.30 0.34
N ARG A 13 -0.65 -2.44 0.66
CA ARG A 13 -2.05 -2.56 0.23
C ARG A 13 -2.22 -2.87 -1.26
N PRO A 14 -1.53 -2.17 -2.21
CA PRO A 14 -1.68 -2.46 -3.63
C PRO A 14 -1.21 -3.87 -4.01
N ALA A 15 -0.09 -4.32 -3.45
CA ALA A 15 0.46 -5.65 -3.71
C ALA A 15 -0.38 -6.77 -3.09
N LEU A 16 -1.00 -6.51 -1.94
CA LEU A 16 -1.88 -7.45 -1.24
C LEU A 16 -3.30 -7.51 -1.85
N GLY A 17 -3.65 -6.64 -2.80
CA GLY A 17 -4.97 -6.60 -3.43
C GLY A 17 -6.11 -6.20 -2.48
N VAL A 18 -5.81 -5.52 -1.38
CA VAL A 18 -6.80 -5.15 -0.35
C VAL A 18 -7.28 -3.71 -0.51
N THR A 19 -8.52 -3.45 -0.08
CA THR A 19 -9.15 -2.12 -0.16
C THR A 19 -9.02 -1.37 1.16
N ASP A 20 -9.12 -0.03 1.15
CA ASP A 20 -9.09 0.78 2.37
C ASP A 20 -10.21 0.39 3.36
N ARG A 21 -11.37 0.01 2.82
CA ARG A 21 -12.48 -0.50 3.61
C ARG A 21 -12.17 -1.85 4.25
N ALA A 22 -11.44 -2.75 3.56
CA ALA A 22 -10.95 -3.98 4.17
C ALA A 22 -9.92 -3.72 5.27
N LEU A 23 -9.01 -2.77 5.07
CA LEU A 23 -8.05 -2.35 6.11
C LEU A 23 -8.74 -1.77 7.34
N ALA A 24 -9.82 -1.00 7.17
CA ALA A 24 -10.61 -0.51 8.32
C ALA A 24 -11.26 -1.65 9.12
N VAL A 25 -11.63 -2.76 8.47
CA VAL A 25 -12.13 -3.95 9.16
C VAL A 25 -10.98 -4.68 9.87
N LEU A 26 -9.81 -4.77 9.25
CA LEU A 26 -8.63 -5.38 9.87
C LEU A 26 -8.17 -4.59 11.10
N ASP A 27 -8.10 -3.26 11.01
CA ASP A 27 -7.84 -2.34 12.11
C ASP A 27 -8.80 -2.63 13.27
N ALA A 28 -10.11 -2.64 12.97
CA ALA A 28 -11.14 -2.96 13.94
C ALA A 28 -10.95 -4.35 14.56
N LEU A 29 -10.59 -5.38 13.79
CA LEU A 29 -10.28 -6.72 14.33
C LEU A 29 -9.10 -6.70 15.30
N LEU A 30 -8.02 -5.99 14.98
CA LEU A 30 -6.83 -5.89 15.82
C LEU A 30 -7.09 -5.16 17.14
N THR A 31 -8.09 -4.28 17.21
CA THR A 31 -8.53 -3.67 18.49
C THR A 31 -9.21 -4.65 19.45
N PHE A 32 -9.64 -5.83 18.99
CA PHE A 32 -10.16 -6.90 19.85
C PHE A 32 -9.06 -7.87 20.30
N TYR A 33 -7.85 -7.73 19.76
CA TYR A 33 -6.69 -8.48 20.23
C TYR A 33 -6.14 -7.80 21.50
N PRO A 34 -6.11 -8.50 22.65
CA PRO A 34 -5.87 -7.88 23.96
C PRO A 34 -4.46 -7.31 24.09
N ASP A 35 -3.48 -7.99 23.50
CA ASP A 35 -2.07 -7.61 23.59
C ASP A 35 -1.61 -6.73 22.44
N ASP A 36 -0.49 -6.05 22.61
CA ASP A 36 0.13 -5.30 21.52
C ASP A 36 1.02 -6.16 20.62
N GLU A 37 1.32 -7.39 21.01
CA GLU A 37 2.15 -8.31 20.25
C GLU A 37 1.38 -9.55 19.86
N ILE A 38 1.26 -9.78 18.55
CA ILE A 38 0.67 -10.98 17.99
C ILE A 38 1.66 -12.12 18.22
N SER A 39 1.25 -13.12 18.98
CA SER A 39 2.06 -14.30 19.29
C SER A 39 1.18 -15.53 19.45
N GLU A 40 1.74 -16.71 19.20
CA GLU A 40 1.03 -17.98 19.37
C GLU A 40 0.63 -18.22 20.84
N GLU A 41 1.52 -17.86 21.77
CA GLU A 41 1.34 -18.03 23.22
C GLU A 41 0.11 -17.29 23.77
N LYS A 42 -0.24 -16.15 23.17
CA LYS A 42 -1.34 -15.27 23.61
C LYS A 42 -2.68 -15.59 22.94
N GLY A 43 -2.70 -16.66 22.12
CA GLY A 43 -3.83 -17.00 21.28
C GLY A 43 -3.92 -16.07 20.05
N LEU A 44 -4.47 -16.60 18.96
CA LEU A 44 -4.51 -15.91 17.66
C LEU A 44 -5.92 -15.71 17.14
N ILE A 45 -6.94 -15.93 17.96
CA ILE A 45 -8.35 -15.89 17.55
C ILE A 45 -9.05 -14.75 18.26
N VAL A 46 -9.63 -13.83 17.48
CA VAL A 46 -10.53 -12.78 17.97
C VAL A 46 -11.99 -13.12 17.65
N PHE A 47 -12.90 -12.80 18.56
CA PHE A 47 -14.31 -13.19 18.47
C PHE A 47 -15.27 -12.00 18.67
N PRO A 48 -15.13 -10.88 17.95
CA PRO A 48 -16.06 -9.76 18.09
C PRO A 48 -17.46 -10.11 17.57
N SER A 49 -18.50 -9.54 18.21
CA SER A 49 -19.83 -9.54 17.62
C SER A 49 -19.85 -8.68 16.34
N ASN A 50 -20.69 -9.02 15.36
CA ASN A 50 -20.83 -8.22 14.13
C ASN A 50 -21.23 -6.77 14.44
N ALA A 51 -22.01 -6.54 15.50
CA ALA A 51 -22.42 -5.20 15.93
C ALA A 51 -21.22 -4.39 16.45
N GLN A 52 -20.39 -4.95 17.32
CA GLN A 52 -19.19 -4.28 17.81
C GLN A 52 -18.15 -4.07 16.70
N LEU A 53 -17.98 -5.06 15.83
CA LEU A 53 -17.07 -4.95 14.69
C LEU A 53 -17.53 -3.86 13.71
N SER A 54 -18.83 -3.79 13.43
CA SER A 54 -19.44 -2.72 12.62
C SER A 54 -19.19 -1.35 13.22
N LEU A 55 -19.41 -1.18 14.53
CA LEU A 55 -19.18 0.09 15.24
C LEU A 55 -17.73 0.57 15.08
N ARG A 56 -16.74 -0.31 15.30
CA ARG A 56 -15.32 0.03 15.16
C ARG A 56 -14.89 0.21 13.70
N ALA A 57 -15.50 -0.53 12.77
CA ALA A 57 -15.30 -0.38 11.34
C ALA A 57 -16.14 0.76 10.74
N ARG A 58 -16.29 1.89 11.46
CA ARG A 58 -16.97 3.11 11.00
C ARG A 58 -18.45 2.91 10.61
N GLY A 59 -19.17 2.08 11.35
CA GLY A 59 -20.61 1.85 11.15
C GLY A 59 -20.95 1.08 9.87
N MET A 60 -20.04 0.24 9.36
CA MET A 60 -20.31 -0.56 8.16
C MET A 60 -21.54 -1.44 8.33
N THR A 61 -22.41 -1.45 7.32
CA THR A 61 -23.57 -2.35 7.32
C THR A 61 -23.12 -3.83 7.38
N PRO A 62 -23.96 -4.75 7.89
CA PRO A 62 -23.60 -6.17 7.96
C PRO A 62 -23.20 -6.78 6.61
N ALA A 63 -23.83 -6.36 5.50
CA ALA A 63 -23.50 -6.85 4.16
C ALA A 63 -22.12 -6.36 3.72
N THR A 64 -21.84 -5.06 3.88
CA THR A 64 -20.54 -4.46 3.58
C THR A 64 -19.43 -5.07 4.43
N LEU A 65 -19.69 -5.28 5.72
CA LEU A 65 -18.74 -5.92 6.64
C LEU A 65 -18.38 -7.33 6.18
N ARG A 66 -19.37 -8.17 5.83
CA ARG A 66 -19.12 -9.53 5.31
C ARG A 66 -18.29 -9.52 4.03
N ARG A 67 -18.57 -8.59 3.11
CA ARG A 67 -17.79 -8.43 1.87
C ARG A 67 -16.33 -8.14 2.17
N HIS A 68 -16.04 -7.20 3.07
CA HIS A 68 -14.67 -6.84 3.39
C HIS A 68 -13.94 -7.89 4.23
N LEU A 69 -14.66 -8.65 5.07
CA LEU A 69 -14.10 -9.84 5.71
C LEU A 69 -13.70 -10.90 4.68
N ALA A 70 -14.51 -11.13 3.64
CA ALA A 70 -14.15 -12.04 2.55
C ALA A 70 -12.87 -11.59 1.84
N VAL A 71 -12.75 -10.30 1.53
CA VAL A 71 -11.51 -9.73 0.93
C VAL A 71 -10.28 -10.00 1.81
N LEU A 72 -10.39 -9.85 3.14
CA LEU A 72 -9.26 -10.14 4.05
C LEU A 72 -8.91 -11.63 4.09
N VAL A 73 -9.91 -12.51 3.95
CA VAL A 73 -9.70 -13.96 3.88
C VAL A 73 -9.06 -14.36 2.54
N GLU A 74 -9.57 -13.82 1.42
CA GLU A 74 -9.04 -14.03 0.08
C GLU A 74 -7.58 -13.54 -0.03
N ALA A 75 -7.27 -12.40 0.58
CA ALA A 75 -5.91 -11.88 0.67
C ALA A 75 -5.01 -12.67 1.65
N GLY A 76 -5.55 -13.68 2.34
CA GLY A 76 -4.82 -14.50 3.31
C GLY A 76 -4.30 -13.72 4.52
N LEU A 77 -4.95 -12.61 4.89
CA LEU A 77 -4.60 -11.81 6.06
C LEU A 77 -5.29 -12.30 7.33
N ILE A 78 -6.47 -12.92 7.19
CA ILE A 78 -7.18 -13.57 8.29
C ILE A 78 -7.71 -14.92 7.84
N LEU A 79 -7.97 -15.81 8.80
CA LEU A 79 -8.73 -17.03 8.54
C LEU A 79 -10.04 -17.00 9.31
N ARG A 80 -11.11 -17.43 8.65
CA ARG A 80 -12.41 -17.56 9.30
C ARG A 80 -12.51 -18.96 9.91
N LYS A 81 -12.69 -19.02 11.24
CA LYS A 81 -12.94 -20.26 11.95
C LYS A 81 -14.41 -20.33 12.32
N ASP A 82 -15.20 -20.89 11.41
CA ASP A 82 -16.64 -21.07 11.61
C ASP A 82 -16.94 -22.24 12.55
N SER A 83 -18.02 -22.11 13.32
CA SER A 83 -18.55 -23.20 14.13
C SER A 83 -19.42 -24.13 13.26
N PRO A 84 -19.37 -25.46 13.45
CA PRO A 84 -20.21 -26.42 12.70
C PRO A 84 -21.72 -26.14 12.77
N ASN A 85 -22.19 -25.36 13.75
CA ASN A 85 -23.63 -25.23 14.05
C ASN A 85 -24.22 -23.83 13.84
N GLY A 86 -23.53 -22.93 13.13
CA GLY A 86 -24.10 -21.64 12.70
C GLY A 86 -24.45 -20.63 13.80
N LYS A 87 -24.15 -20.91 15.08
CA LYS A 87 -24.37 -20.01 16.22
C LYS A 87 -23.04 -19.68 16.91
N ARG A 88 -22.75 -18.39 17.05
CA ARG A 88 -21.53 -17.86 17.66
C ARG A 88 -21.70 -17.77 19.18
N TYR A 89 -21.30 -18.81 19.89
CA TYR A 89 -21.17 -18.77 21.35
C TYR A 89 -19.77 -19.26 21.74
N ALA A 90 -19.08 -18.51 22.60
CA ALA A 90 -17.95 -19.03 23.34
C ALA A 90 -18.51 -19.94 24.45
N ARG A 91 -18.34 -21.26 24.32
CA ARG A 91 -18.62 -22.18 25.42
C ARG A 91 -17.36 -22.18 26.30
N ARG A 92 -17.41 -21.49 27.44
CA ARG A 92 -16.44 -21.74 28.52
C ARG A 92 -16.67 -23.18 28.97
N ASP A 93 -15.61 -23.98 29.05
CA ASP A 93 -15.74 -25.29 29.68
C ASP A 93 -15.98 -25.13 31.20
N ARG A 94 -16.38 -26.20 31.87
CA ARG A 94 -16.59 -26.18 33.34
C ARG A 94 -15.29 -25.98 34.13
N ALA A 95 -14.13 -25.92 33.47
CA ALA A 95 -12.81 -25.78 34.06
C ALA A 95 -12.19 -24.38 33.85
N GLY A 96 -12.88 -23.46 33.18
CA GLY A 96 -12.38 -22.11 32.90
C GLY A 96 -11.33 -22.03 31.79
N ALA A 97 -11.08 -23.10 31.03
CA ALA A 97 -10.19 -23.08 29.88
C ALA A 97 -10.94 -22.66 28.60
N ILE A 98 -10.21 -22.05 27.67
CA ILE A 98 -10.72 -21.61 26.37
C ILE A 98 -11.06 -22.87 25.56
N GLY A 99 -12.33 -23.28 25.59
CA GLY A 99 -12.88 -24.25 24.65
C GLY A 99 -12.76 -23.76 23.21
N GLU A 100 -13.01 -24.64 22.23
CA GLU A 100 -12.91 -24.38 20.79
C GLU A 100 -13.33 -22.94 20.40
N ALA A 101 -12.35 -22.11 20.04
CA ALA A 101 -12.60 -20.71 19.71
C ALA A 101 -13.12 -20.60 18.26
N PHE A 102 -14.32 -20.04 18.10
CA PHE A 102 -14.95 -19.73 16.82
C PHE A 102 -14.92 -18.21 16.59
N GLY A 103 -14.33 -17.76 15.48
CA GLY A 103 -14.01 -16.35 15.25
C GLY A 103 -13.11 -16.11 14.03
N PHE A 104 -12.26 -15.09 14.11
CA PHE A 104 -11.26 -14.77 13.09
C PHE A 104 -9.86 -15.01 13.64
N SER A 105 -9.09 -15.86 12.96
CA SER A 105 -7.69 -16.09 13.26
C SER A 105 -6.83 -15.05 12.57
N VAL A 106 -5.97 -14.38 13.34
CA VAL A 106 -4.91 -13.48 12.87
C VAL A 106 -3.57 -14.20 12.71
N ALA A 107 -3.53 -15.53 12.84
CA ALA A 107 -2.34 -16.34 12.62
C ALA A 107 -1.63 -16.07 11.27
N PRO A 108 -2.34 -15.85 10.15
CA PRO A 108 -1.67 -15.55 8.88
C PRO A 108 -0.83 -14.27 8.93
N LEU A 109 -1.20 -13.28 9.75
CA LEU A 109 -0.44 -12.05 9.90
C LEU A 109 0.95 -12.35 10.49
N LEU A 110 1.02 -13.23 11.49
CA LEU A 110 2.29 -13.63 12.10
C LEU A 110 3.13 -14.46 11.12
N ALA A 111 2.51 -15.46 10.49
CA ALA A 111 3.17 -16.35 9.54
C ALA A 111 3.76 -15.60 8.33
N ARG A 112 3.09 -14.54 7.87
CA ARG A 112 3.47 -13.74 6.70
C ARG A 112 4.12 -12.41 7.06
N ALA A 113 4.52 -12.20 8.32
CA ALA A 113 5.03 -10.92 8.77
C ALA A 113 6.22 -10.43 7.93
N VAL A 114 7.18 -11.31 7.64
CA VAL A 114 8.37 -10.99 6.84
C VAL A 114 8.01 -10.64 5.39
N GLU A 115 7.12 -11.41 4.76
CA GLU A 115 6.62 -11.13 3.41
C GLU A 115 5.95 -9.76 3.34
N ILE A 116 5.04 -9.47 4.28
CA ILE A 116 4.31 -8.20 4.36
C ILE A 116 5.28 -7.03 4.59
N GLU A 117 6.26 -7.19 5.48
CA GLU A 117 7.27 -6.16 5.74
C GLU A 117 8.13 -5.90 4.48
N SER A 118 8.48 -6.95 3.73
CA SER A 118 9.21 -6.82 2.45
C SER A 118 8.38 -6.08 1.40
N LEU A 119 7.09 -6.43 1.25
CA LEU A 119 6.19 -5.74 0.31
C LEU A 119 6.01 -4.26 0.68
N ALA A 120 5.91 -3.96 1.98
CA ALA A 120 5.83 -2.60 2.48
C ALA A 120 7.10 -1.80 2.18
N ALA A 121 8.27 -2.40 2.41
CA ALA A 121 9.55 -1.77 2.11
C ALA A 121 9.70 -1.47 0.61
N GLN A 122 9.30 -2.41 -0.25
CA GLN A 122 9.29 -2.20 -1.70
C GLN A 122 8.36 -1.05 -2.10
N ALA A 123 7.13 -1.01 -1.57
CA ALA A 123 6.18 0.06 -1.86
C ALA A 123 6.65 1.45 -1.40
N VAL A 124 7.42 1.53 -0.30
CA VAL A 124 8.08 2.77 0.13
C VAL A 124 9.20 3.14 -0.84
N ALA A 125 10.06 2.19 -1.21
CA ALA A 125 11.16 2.42 -2.15
C ALA A 125 10.68 2.89 -3.53
N ASP A 126 9.62 2.27 -4.07
CA ASP A 126 9.06 2.62 -5.38
C ASP A 126 8.49 4.04 -5.40
N ARG A 127 7.79 4.45 -4.34
CA ARG A 127 7.27 5.82 -4.20
C ARG A 127 8.39 6.84 -4.10
N GLU A 128 9.43 6.52 -3.34
CA GLU A 128 10.58 7.40 -3.19
C GLU A 128 11.35 7.54 -4.51
N LEU A 129 11.58 6.43 -5.22
CA LEU A 129 12.20 6.43 -6.53
C LEU A 129 11.41 7.27 -7.54
N LEU A 130 10.08 7.12 -7.55
CA LEU A 130 9.20 7.92 -8.39
C LEU A 130 9.30 9.42 -8.04
N ARG A 131 9.28 9.76 -6.75
CA ARG A 131 9.39 11.15 -6.28
C ARG A 131 10.71 11.78 -6.74
N VAL A 132 11.84 11.13 -6.47
CA VAL A 132 13.18 11.60 -6.85
C VAL A 132 13.31 11.72 -8.37
N THR A 133 12.77 10.77 -9.13
CA THR A 133 12.82 10.81 -10.61
C THR A 133 12.00 11.98 -11.16
N ARG A 134 10.81 12.24 -10.62
CA ARG A 134 9.98 13.41 -10.99
C ARG A 134 10.65 14.73 -10.66
N GLU A 135 11.28 14.84 -9.49
CA GLU A 135 12.03 16.03 -9.09
C GLU A 135 13.18 16.30 -10.06
N ARG A 136 13.97 15.27 -10.36
CA ARG A 136 15.09 15.36 -11.32
C ARG A 136 14.61 15.75 -12.72
N LEU A 137 13.51 15.18 -13.19
CA LEU A 137 12.91 15.52 -14.47
C LEU A 137 12.44 16.97 -14.50
N THR A 138 11.81 17.44 -13.42
CA THR A 138 11.35 18.83 -13.31
C THR A 138 12.52 19.82 -13.37
N VAL A 139 13.61 19.54 -12.65
CA VAL A 139 14.83 20.35 -12.69
C VAL A 139 15.43 20.34 -14.08
N CYS A 140 15.61 19.17 -14.69
CA CYS A 140 16.21 19.05 -16.02
C CYS A 140 15.41 19.81 -17.10
N ARG A 141 14.07 19.72 -17.06
CA ARG A 141 13.18 20.47 -17.95
C ARG A 141 13.37 21.98 -17.80
N ARG A 142 13.47 22.46 -16.56
CA ARG A 142 13.67 23.89 -16.27
C ARG A 142 15.02 24.35 -16.81
N ASP A 143 16.07 23.57 -16.60
CA ASP A 143 17.42 23.92 -17.03
C ASP A 143 17.52 23.99 -18.56
N ILE A 144 17.02 22.97 -19.28
CA ILE A 144 16.99 22.99 -20.75
C ILE A 144 16.20 24.18 -21.28
N SER A 145 15.03 24.47 -20.69
CA SER A 145 14.21 25.62 -21.11
C SER A 145 14.96 26.95 -20.94
N LYS A 146 15.72 27.09 -19.84
CA LYS A 146 16.53 28.28 -19.58
C LYS A 146 17.72 28.39 -20.53
N LEU A 147 18.41 27.29 -20.81
CA LEU A 147 19.54 27.26 -21.75
C LEU A 147 19.10 27.68 -23.15
N ILE A 148 18.00 27.11 -23.65
CA ILE A 148 17.43 27.49 -24.95
C ILE A 148 17.07 28.98 -24.95
N ALA A 149 16.38 29.47 -23.91
CA ALA A 149 15.98 30.87 -23.84
C ALA A 149 17.19 31.83 -23.85
N ALA A 150 18.20 31.56 -23.01
CA ALA A 150 19.41 32.37 -22.92
C ALA A 150 20.18 32.38 -24.24
N ALA A 151 20.35 31.22 -24.88
CA ALA A 151 21.07 31.14 -26.14
C ALA A 151 20.38 31.90 -27.28
N LEU A 152 19.05 31.88 -27.32
CA LEU A 152 18.26 32.68 -28.28
C LEU A 152 18.39 34.18 -28.00
N GLU A 153 18.37 34.59 -26.73
CA GLU A 153 18.52 35.98 -26.31
C GLU A 153 19.93 36.53 -26.64
N GLU A 154 20.97 35.76 -26.33
CA GLU A 154 22.37 36.09 -26.58
C GLU A 154 22.81 35.86 -28.04
N ARG A 155 21.91 35.32 -28.89
CA ARG A 155 22.16 34.99 -30.31
C ARG A 155 23.38 34.08 -30.50
N VAL A 156 23.55 33.11 -29.59
CA VAL A 156 24.62 32.12 -29.69
C VAL A 156 24.42 31.28 -30.95
N SER A 157 25.47 31.10 -31.75
CA SER A 157 25.41 30.22 -32.93
C SER A 157 25.18 28.77 -32.52
N GLY A 158 24.16 28.12 -33.07
CA GLY A 158 23.87 26.71 -32.78
C GLY A 158 22.53 26.25 -33.37
N ASN A 159 22.30 24.94 -33.39
CA ASN A 159 21.04 24.34 -33.86
C ASN A 159 19.95 24.37 -32.76
N TRP A 160 19.64 25.56 -32.25
CA TRP A 160 18.68 25.74 -31.16
C TRP A 160 17.24 25.35 -31.54
N GLU A 161 16.90 25.42 -32.82
CA GLU A 161 15.62 24.93 -33.35
C GLU A 161 15.53 23.40 -33.24
N GLY A 162 16.60 22.68 -33.61
CA GLY A 162 16.69 21.23 -33.45
C GLY A 162 16.61 20.80 -31.99
N ILE A 163 17.37 21.45 -31.11
CA ILE A 163 17.35 21.19 -29.65
C ILE A 163 15.94 21.45 -29.09
N SER A 164 15.29 22.54 -29.51
CA SER A 164 13.91 22.86 -29.11
C SER A 164 12.90 21.81 -29.59
N ALA A 165 13.05 21.30 -30.80
CA ALA A 165 12.19 20.25 -31.35
C ALA A 165 12.36 18.94 -30.57
N MET A 166 13.60 18.51 -30.31
CA MET A 166 13.90 17.34 -29.50
C MET A 166 13.33 17.48 -28.09
N PHE A 167 13.49 18.64 -27.46
CA PHE A 167 12.95 18.90 -26.13
C PHE A 167 11.42 18.75 -26.10
N ARG A 168 10.70 19.34 -27.06
CA ARG A 168 9.23 19.20 -27.16
C ARG A 168 8.81 17.74 -27.39
N ALA A 169 9.54 16.99 -28.21
CA ALA A 169 9.27 15.57 -28.44
C ALA A 169 9.42 14.74 -27.16
N LEU A 170 10.43 15.03 -26.34
CA LEU A 170 10.61 14.39 -25.03
C LEU A 170 9.47 14.72 -24.06
N LEU A 171 9.02 15.98 -24.03
CA LEU A 171 7.89 16.39 -23.20
C LEU A 171 6.58 15.70 -23.58
N ALA A 172 6.34 15.51 -24.88
CA ALA A 172 5.13 14.86 -25.38
C ALA A 172 5.04 13.38 -25.00
N ARG A 173 6.17 12.73 -24.70
CA ARG A 173 6.25 11.31 -24.29
C ARG A 173 5.99 11.09 -22.80
N ILE A 174 5.92 12.13 -21.97
CA ILE A 174 5.67 11.98 -20.52
C ILE A 174 4.22 11.51 -20.28
N PRO A 175 4.00 10.32 -19.68
CA PRO A 175 2.64 9.84 -19.42
C PRO A 175 1.91 10.68 -18.37
N ARG A 176 0.57 10.72 -18.45
CA ARG A 176 -0.28 11.37 -17.43
C ARG A 176 -0.16 10.68 -16.06
N VAL A 177 -0.11 9.35 -16.07
CA VAL A 177 0.15 8.51 -14.90
C VAL A 177 1.45 7.76 -15.19
N ALA A 178 2.55 8.26 -14.64
CA ALA A 178 3.88 7.73 -14.89
C ALA A 178 4.45 7.04 -13.65
N THR A 179 5.07 5.89 -13.87
CA THR A 179 5.90 5.16 -12.92
C THR A 179 7.35 5.64 -12.97
N ALA A 180 8.20 5.17 -12.06
CA ALA A 180 9.62 5.49 -12.09
C ALA A 180 10.29 4.91 -13.35
N GLU A 181 9.87 3.72 -13.75
CA GLU A 181 10.36 3.02 -14.94
C GLU A 181 10.00 3.77 -16.22
N ASP A 182 8.81 4.39 -16.29
CA ASP A 182 8.42 5.23 -17.43
C ASP A 182 9.29 6.50 -17.53
N LEU A 183 9.63 7.10 -16.38
CA LEU A 183 10.31 8.41 -16.34
C LEU A 183 11.83 8.30 -16.41
N ALA A 184 12.43 7.18 -15.99
CA ALA A 184 13.87 7.01 -15.96
C ALA A 184 14.54 7.14 -17.35
N PRO A 185 14.02 6.52 -18.44
CA PRO A 185 14.54 6.69 -19.79
C PRO A 185 14.43 8.15 -20.26
N LEU A 186 13.28 8.78 -20.06
CA LEU A 186 13.03 10.18 -20.43
C LEU A 186 13.98 11.14 -19.71
N LEU A 187 14.26 10.89 -18.43
CA LEU A 187 15.26 11.65 -17.67
C LEU A 187 16.67 11.46 -18.24
N GLY A 188 17.03 10.24 -18.67
CA GLY A 188 18.29 9.97 -19.34
C GLY A 188 18.44 10.78 -20.63
N GLU A 189 17.43 10.73 -21.50
CA GLU A 189 17.40 11.47 -22.76
C GLU A 189 17.44 12.99 -22.54
N MET A 190 16.70 13.51 -21.55
CA MET A 190 16.75 14.94 -21.20
C MET A 190 18.12 15.38 -20.68
N ARG A 191 18.83 14.51 -19.94
CA ARG A 191 20.18 14.82 -19.46
C ARG A 191 21.19 14.88 -20.61
N LEU A 192 21.05 13.99 -21.60
CA LEU A 192 21.88 14.03 -22.81
C LEU A 192 21.62 15.32 -23.59
N LEU A 193 20.36 15.68 -23.82
CA LEU A 193 20.00 16.92 -24.49
C LEU A 193 20.48 18.19 -23.75
N ARG A 194 20.58 18.14 -22.42
CA ARG A 194 21.13 19.26 -21.61
C ARG A 194 22.66 19.40 -21.75
N ALA A 195 23.35 18.35 -22.17
CA ALA A 195 24.81 18.32 -22.26
C ALA A 195 25.34 18.66 -23.67
N GLU A 196 24.46 18.68 -24.67
CA GLU A 196 24.71 19.22 -26.02
C GLU A 196 24.72 20.75 -26.03
#